data_AF-A0A7C5C409-F1
#
_entry.id   AF-A0A7C5C409-F1
#
_cell.length_a   1.000
_cell.length_b   1.000
_cell.length_c   1.000
_cell.angle_alpha   90.00
_cell.angle_beta   90.00
_cell.angle_gamma   90.00
#
_symmetry.space_group_name_H-M   'P 1'
#
loop_
_entity.id
_entity.type
_entity.pdbx_description
1 polymer ?
#
loop_
_entity_poly.entity_id
_entity_poly.type
_entity_poly.pdbx_seq_one_letter_code
_entity_poly.pdbx_strand_id
1 'polypeptide(L)' 'MYTTESFIVFPEGDTQEIEHTLHINELVDINGNPLALPLATNRCIAFRVSRRIQKENRGGEQIFHYLELLSAAELLSYVG' A
#
# COMPACT_ATOMS: atom_id res chain seq x y z
N MET A 1 -24.01 8.12 -9.45
CA MET A 1 -23.07 7.03 -9.09
C MET A 1 -22.09 7.63 -8.12
N TYR A 2 -21.86 6.96 -6.99
CA TYR A 2 -20.80 7.31 -6.06
C TYR A 2 -19.62 6.41 -6.44
N THR A 3 -18.55 7.00 -6.97
CA THR A 3 -17.36 6.25 -7.39
C THR A 3 -16.31 6.37 -6.31
N THR A 4 -15.73 5.24 -5.90
CA THR A 4 -14.59 5.21 -4.97
C THR A 4 -13.36 4.79 -5.76
N GLU A 5 -12.36 5.66 -5.79
CA GLU A 5 -11.08 5.42 -6.47
C GLU A 5 -10.00 5.24 -5.39
N SER A 6 -9.20 4.19 -5.50
CA SER A 6 -8.12 3.91 -4.55
C SER A 6 -6.77 4.05 -5.24
N PHE A 7 -5.83 4.71 -4.57
CA PHE A 7 -4.50 4.99 -5.08
C PHE A 7 -3.44 4.60 -4.06
N ILE A 8 -2.31 4.09 -4.52
CA ILE A 8 -1.07 4.00 -3.75
C ILE A 8 -0.15 5.15 -4.14
N VAL A 9 0.59 5.67 -3.18
CA VAL A 9 1.56 6.75 -3.36
C VAL A 9 2.93 6.23 -2.94
N PHE A 10 3.84 6.09 -3.90
CA PHE A 10 5.20 5.62 -3.66
C PHE A 10 6.04 6.68 -2.93
N PRO A 11 7.14 6.29 -2.25
CA PRO A 11 8.03 7.23 -1.55
C PRO A 11 8.60 8.34 -2.44
N GLU A 12 8.73 8.08 -3.74
CA GLU A 12 9.20 9.04 -4.76
C GLU A 12 8.13 10.05 -5.20
N GLY A 13 6.87 9.84 -4.81
CA GLY A 13 5.74 10.72 -5.12
C GLY A 13 4.88 10.25 -6.28
N ASP A 14 5.30 9.21 -7.00
CA ASP A 14 4.48 8.55 -8.02
C ASP A 14 3.22 7.94 -7.42
N THR A 15 2.13 7.95 -8.19
CA THR A 15 0.85 7.40 -7.77
C THR A 15 0.32 6.38 -8.76
N GLN A 16 -0.25 5.30 -8.25
CA GLN A 16 -0.86 4.25 -9.06
C GLN A 16 -2.25 3.93 -8.52
N GLU A 17 -3.23 3.77 -9.42
CA GLU A 17 -4.58 3.33 -9.08
C GLU A 17 -4.60 1.84 -8.76
N ILE A 18 -5.40 1.45 -7.77
CA ILE A 18 -5.63 0.07 -7.35
C ILE A 18 -7.13 -0.18 -7.20
N GLU A 19 -7.56 -1.42 -7.47
CA GLU A 19 -8.98 -1.80 -7.47
C GLU A 19 -9.53 -2.04 -6.05
N HIS A 20 -8.65 -2.13 -5.04
CA HIS A 20 -8.99 -2.42 -3.66
C HIS A 20 -8.48 -1.34 -2.71
N THR A 21 -8.98 -1.35 -1.48
CA THR A 21 -8.52 -0.46 -0.41
C THR A 21 -7.50 -1.18 0.45
N LEU A 22 -6.50 -0.45 0.94
CA LEU A 22 -5.47 -1.00 1.82
C LEU A 22 -5.59 -0.43 3.24
N HIS A 23 -5.10 -1.18 4.22
CA HIS A 23 -5.11 -0.76 5.62
C HIS A 23 -3.75 -0.24 6.08
N ILE A 24 -3.74 0.62 7.10
CA ILE A 24 -2.49 1.07 7.75
C ILE A 24 -1.74 -0.15 8.28
N ASN A 25 -0.41 -0.14 8.12
CA ASN A 25 0.52 -1.23 8.43
C ASN A 25 0.38 -2.49 7.56
N GLU A 26 -0.49 -2.51 6.57
CA GLU A 26 -0.57 -3.62 5.62
C GLU A 26 0.68 -3.64 4.72
N LEU A 27 1.22 -4.82 4.48
CA LEU A 27 2.36 -5.03 3.57
C LEU A 27 1.85 -5.31 2.18
N VAL A 28 2.39 -4.63 1.19
CA VAL A 28 2.02 -4.78 -0.22
C VAL A 28 3.24 -4.89 -1.13
N ASP A 29 3.05 -5.51 -2.29
CA ASP A 29 4.03 -5.50 -3.38
C ASP A 29 4.00 -4.16 -4.14
N ILE A 30 4.84 -4.05 -5.18
CA ILE A 30 4.89 -2.87 -6.06
C ILE A 30 3.58 -2.59 -6.82
N ASN A 31 2.71 -3.59 -6.98
CA ASN A 31 1.42 -3.44 -7.65
C ASN A 31 0.30 -3.07 -6.67
N GLY A 32 0.60 -2.94 -5.38
CA GLY A 32 -0.37 -2.70 -4.34
C GLY A 32 -1.11 -3.95 -3.86
N ASN A 33 -0.68 -5.16 -4.24
CA ASN A 33 -1.28 -6.40 -3.76
C ASN A 33 -0.79 -6.72 -2.34
N PRO A 34 -1.68 -7.06 -1.39
CA PRO A 34 -1.28 -7.51 -0.06
C PRO A 34 -0.38 -8.74 -0.11
N LEU A 35 0.72 -8.68 0.64
CA LEU A 35 1.64 -9.81 0.79
C LEU A 35 1.11 -10.77 1.85
N ALA A 36 1.12 -12.07 1.53
CA ALA A 36 0.79 -13.11 2.49
C ALA A 36 1.92 -13.25 3.52
N LEU A 37 1.54 -13.31 4.80
CA LEU A 37 2.45 -13.52 5.92
C LEU A 37 2.34 -14.96 6.46
N PRO A 38 3.44 -15.59 6.89
CA PRO A 38 4.81 -15.07 6.87
C PRO A 38 5.38 -15.00 5.44
N LEU A 39 6.28 -14.05 5.21
CA LEU A 39 6.98 -13.91 3.94
C LEU A 39 7.94 -15.09 3.74
N ALA A 40 8.00 -15.64 2.53
CA ALA A 40 8.93 -16.72 2.21
C ALA A 40 10.42 -16.28 2.27
N THR A 41 10.69 -14.99 2.06
CA THR A 41 12.04 -14.41 2.14
C THR A 41 11.97 -12.91 2.43
N ASN A 42 13.05 -12.35 3.01
CA ASN A 42 13.23 -10.91 3.17
C ASN A 42 13.87 -10.24 1.94
N ARG A 43 14.15 -11.00 0.88
CA ARG A 43 14.70 -10.51 -0.39
C ARG A 43 13.60 -10.19 -1.40
N CYS A 44 12.61 -9.42 -0.98
CA CYS A 44 11.55 -8.91 -1.86
C CYS A 44 11.42 -7.40 -1.72
N ILE A 45 10.81 -6.77 -2.73
CA ILE A 45 10.39 -5.38 -2.64
C ILE A 45 9.01 -5.39 -2.02
N ALA A 46 8.91 -4.84 -0.81
CA ALA A 46 7.68 -4.78 -0.05
C ALA A 46 7.54 -3.40 0.56
N PHE A 47 6.32 -2.88 0.49
CA PHE A 47 5.96 -1.59 1.03
C PHE A 47 4.99 -1.76 2.18
N ARG A 48 5.08 -0.89 3.17
CA ARG A 48 4.10 -0.78 4.24
C ARG A 48 3.25 0.45 4.02
N VAL A 49 1.94 0.32 4.18
CA VAL A 49 1.05 1.49 4.20
C VAL A 49 1.28 2.29 5.48
N SER A 50 1.94 3.44 5.38
CA SER A 50 2.27 4.30 6.52
C SER A 50 1.15 5.29 6.84
N ARG A 51 0.40 5.72 5.81
CA ARG A 51 -0.68 6.69 5.96
C ARG A 51 -1.79 6.42 4.93
N ARG A 52 -3.03 6.71 5.33
CA ARG A 52 -4.21 6.69 4.47
C ARG A 52 -4.88 8.06 4.55
N ILE A 53 -5.17 8.65 3.40
CA ILE A 53 -5.88 9.93 3.28
C ILE A 53 -7.10 9.71 2.41
N GLN A 54 -8.26 10.10 2.91
CA GLN A 54 -9.54 10.04 2.19
C GLN A 54 -9.91 11.46 1.78
N LYS A 55 -10.25 11.65 0.50
CA LYS A 55 -10.70 12.93 -0.06
C LYS A 55 -12.05 12.73 -0.71
N GLU A 56 -13.05 13.38 -0.14
CA GLU A 56 -14.38 13.41 -0.73
C GLU A 56 -14.43 14.49 -1.82
N ASN A 57 -14.95 14.11 -3.00
CA ASN A 57 -15.16 15.01 -4.13
C ASN A 57 -16.66 15.04 -4.48
N ARG A 58 -17.11 16.08 -5.20
CA ARG A 58 -18.52 16.16 -5.65
C ARG A 58 -18.84 15.03 -6.62
N GLY A 59 -19.36 13.92 -6.10
CA GLY A 59 -19.78 12.74 -6.87
C GLY A 59 -18.98 11.46 -6.59
N GLY A 60 -18.02 11.47 -5.67
CA GLY A 60 -17.23 10.28 -5.34
C GLY A 60 -16.17 10.54 -4.27
N GLU A 61 -15.30 9.56 -4.08
CA GLU A 61 -14.26 9.60 -3.07
C GLU A 61 -12.96 9.03 -3.62
N GLN A 62 -11.85 9.67 -3.24
CA GLN A 62 -10.51 9.22 -3.57
C GLN A 62 -9.75 8.86 -2.29
N ILE A 63 -9.16 7.67 -2.26
CA ILE A 63 -8.41 7.16 -1.12
C ILE A 63 -6.96 7.02 -1.52
N PHE A 64 -6.07 7.74 -0.85
CA PHE A 64 -4.63 7.71 -1.09
C PHE A 64 -3.93 6.94 0.03
N HIS A 65 -3.21 5.89 -0.34
CA HIS A 65 -2.44 5.03 0.55
C HIS A 65 -0.95 5.31 0.36
N TYR A 66 -0.34 6.01 1.30
CA TYR A 66 1.07 6.34 1.25
C TYR A 66 1.89 5.15 1.68
N LEU A 67 2.83 4.79 0.83
CA LEU A 67 3.70 3.64 0.99
C LEU A 67 5.06 4.05 1.52
N GLU A 68 5.62 3.18 2.35
CA GLU A 68 6.99 3.26 2.85
C GLU A 68 7.71 1.98 2.46
N LEU A 69 8.85 2.09 1.77
CA LEU A 69 9.66 0.93 1.39
C LEU A 69 10.29 0.32 2.63
N LEU A 70 10.05 -0.97 2.86
CA LEU A 70 10.69 -1.68 3.96
C LEU A 70 12.08 -2.18 3.57
N SER A 71 13.01 -2.05 4.50
CA SER A 71 14.34 -2.63 4.35
C SER A 71 14.33 -4.15 4.57
N ALA A 72 15.33 -4.86 4.05
CA ALA A 72 15.50 -6.29 4.27
C ALA A 72 15.63 -6.67 5.77
N ALA A 73 16.12 -5.74 6.61
CA ALA A 73 16.20 -5.93 8.05
C ALA A 73 14.82 -5.88 8.71
N GLU A 74 13.96 -4.95 8.29
CA GLU A 74 12.58 -4.88 8.77
C GLU A 74 11.76 -6.08 8.30
N LEU A 75 11.93 -6.49 7.04
CA LEU A 75 11.25 -7.65 6.46
C LEU A 75 11.61 -8.96 7.16
N LEU A 76 12.79 -9.06 7.77
CA LEU A 76 13.20 -10.24 8.55
C LEU A 76 12.17 -10.58 9.66
N SER A 77 11.53 -9.57 10.24
CA SER A 77 10.54 -9.75 11.32
C SER A 77 9.24 -10.41 10.84
N TYR A 78 9.05 -10.48 9.52
CA TYR A 78 7.86 -11.04 8.86
C TYR A 78 8.14 -12.38 8.18
N VAL A 79 9.39 -12.87 8.20
CA VAL A 79 9.78 -14.16 7.65
C VAL A 79 9.60 -15.25 8.72
N GLY A 80 9.10 -16.42 8.32
CA GLY A 80 8.82 -17.55 9.21
C GLY A 80 8.85 -18.88 8.49
#